data_AF-K9SUD8-F1
#
_entry.id   AF-K9SUD8-F1
#
_cell.length_a   1.000
_cell.length_b   1.000
_cell.length_c   1.000
_cell.angle_alpha   90.00
_cell.angle_beta   90.00
_cell.angle_gamma   90.00
#
_symmetry.space_group_name_H-M   'P 1'
#
loop_
_entity.id
_entity.type
_entity.pdbx_description
1 polymer ?
#
loop_
_entity_poly.entity_id
_entity_poly.type
_entity_poly.pdbx_seq_one_letter_code
_entity_poly.pdbx_strand_id
1 'polypeptide(L)'
;MVTSSNILYSVSAVKRLLGLGDRTLVKIQEFAKVVWVWIKGKRPTFISKKAFKQHFVDRRKAQARGLVVTRNAYQSCSYSVKNEAKRSVYTVVLGAAAIACECEDYRNQTEFFGRGVCKHGYAVLAQLGYSSLKDYINNACILASNLI
;
A
#
# COMPACT_ATOMS: atom_id res chain seq x y z
N MET A 1 -12.46 -4.72 -14.37
CA MET A 1 -12.68 -5.42 -13.10
C MET A 1 -11.34 -5.57 -12.38
N VAL A 2 -11.21 -5.04 -11.17
CA VAL A 2 -9.99 -5.15 -10.37
C VAL A 2 -9.99 -6.53 -9.70
N THR A 3 -8.87 -7.24 -9.71
CA THR A 3 -8.70 -8.52 -9.02
C THR A 3 -7.42 -8.47 -8.19
N SER A 4 -7.30 -9.34 -7.19
CA SER A 4 -6.09 -9.47 -6.36
C SER A 4 -4.84 -9.72 -7.21
N SER A 5 -4.94 -10.58 -8.24
CA SER A 5 -3.88 -10.84 -9.22
C SER A 5 -3.52 -9.60 -10.04
N ASN A 6 -4.50 -8.77 -10.44
CA ASN A 6 -4.23 -7.55 -11.21
C ASN A 6 -3.55 -6.46 -10.37
N ILE A 7 -3.81 -6.40 -9.06
CA ILE A 7 -3.19 -5.41 -8.17
C ILE A 7 -1.73 -5.77 -7.86
N LEU A 8 -1.49 -7.02 -7.42
CA LEU A 8 -0.18 -7.45 -6.92
C LEU A 8 0.69 -8.11 -7.99
N TYR A 9 0.11 -9.02 -8.77
CA TYR A 9 0.83 -9.92 -9.67
C TYR A 9 0.56 -9.55 -11.13
N SER A 10 0.83 -8.30 -11.50
CA SER A 10 0.63 -7.79 -12.85
C SER A 10 1.94 -7.63 -13.63
N VAL A 11 1.83 -7.58 -14.96
CA VAL A 11 2.96 -7.26 -15.86
C VAL A 11 3.61 -5.93 -15.45
N SER A 12 2.81 -4.92 -15.11
CA SER A 12 3.33 -3.63 -14.67
C SER A 12 4.07 -3.73 -13.33
N ALA A 13 3.65 -4.63 -12.42
CA ALA A 13 4.40 -4.89 -11.19
C ALA A 13 5.75 -5.54 -11.48
N VAL A 14 5.80 -6.53 -12.39
CA VAL A 14 7.06 -7.14 -12.83
C VAL A 14 8.00 -6.12 -13.45
N LYS A 15 7.49 -5.28 -14.38
CA LYS A 15 8.31 -4.25 -15.03
C LYS A 15 8.96 -3.31 -14.02
N ARG A 16 8.20 -2.82 -13.03
CA ARG A 16 8.73 -1.97 -11.97
C ARG A 16 9.73 -2.71 -11.08
N LEU A 17 9.40 -3.92 -10.65
CA LEU A 17 10.24 -4.72 -9.77
C LEU A 17 11.60 -5.06 -10.40
N LEU A 18 11.64 -5.25 -11.72
CA LEU A 18 12.84 -5.59 -12.48
C LEU A 18 13.46 -4.40 -13.22
N GLY A 19 12.95 -3.17 -13.04
CA GLY A 19 13.46 -1.98 -13.73
C GLY A 19 13.36 -2.04 -15.26
N LEU A 20 12.35 -2.70 -15.81
CA LEU A 20 12.15 -2.86 -17.26
C LEU A 20 11.39 -1.66 -17.84
N GLY A 21 11.74 -1.27 -19.06
CA GLY A 21 11.02 -0.24 -19.80
C GLY A 21 9.61 -0.66 -20.23
N ASP A 22 8.76 0.34 -20.49
CA ASP A 22 7.34 0.11 -20.83
C ASP A 22 7.14 -0.70 -22.12
N ARG A 23 8.06 -0.60 -23.08
CA ARG A 23 8.00 -1.35 -24.35
C ARG A 23 8.48 -2.81 -24.23
N THR A 24 9.04 -3.22 -23.09
CA THR A 24 9.51 -4.59 -22.89
C THR A 24 8.33 -5.56 -22.86
N LEU A 25 8.40 -6.60 -23.70
CA LEU A 25 7.40 -7.67 -23.73
C LEU A 25 7.63 -8.63 -22.57
N VAL A 26 6.61 -8.76 -21.73
CA VAL A 26 6.62 -9.58 -20.52
C VAL A 26 5.35 -10.41 -20.48
N LYS A 27 5.50 -11.71 -20.21
CA LYS A 27 4.39 -12.63 -19.93
C LYS A 27 4.54 -13.13 -18.50
N ILE A 28 3.40 -13.34 -17.83
CA ILE A 28 3.38 -13.82 -16.45
C ILE A 28 2.37 -14.94 -16.30
N GLN A 29 2.65 -15.86 -15.38
CA GLN A 29 1.71 -16.89 -14.95
C GLN A 29 1.83 -17.06 -13.44
N GLU A 30 0.70 -16.96 -12.74
CA GLU A 30 0.65 -17.09 -11.28
C GLU A 30 0.65 -18.57 -10.87
N PHE A 31 1.50 -18.93 -9.91
CA PHE A 31 1.52 -20.22 -9.23
C PHE A 31 1.27 -20.01 -7.72
N ALA A 32 1.16 -21.11 -6.95
CA ALA A 32 0.82 -21.05 -5.53
C ALA A 32 1.73 -20.11 -4.72
N LYS A 33 3.06 -20.23 -4.87
CA LYS A 33 4.06 -19.46 -4.08
C LYS A 33 4.87 -18.45 -4.89
N VAL A 34 4.85 -18.57 -6.21
CA VAL A 34 5.70 -17.83 -7.13
C VAL A 34 4.90 -17.35 -8.34
N VAL A 35 5.44 -16.38 -9.06
CA VAL A 35 4.95 -15.96 -10.38
C VAL A 35 6.04 -16.30 -11.38
N TRP A 36 5.70 -17.09 -12.38
CA TRP A 36 6.56 -17.33 -13.52
C TRP A 36 6.57 -16.09 -14.40
N VAL A 37 7.76 -15.67 -14.82
CA VAL A 37 7.99 -14.46 -15.61
C VAL A 37 8.83 -14.81 -16.82
N TRP A 38 8.32 -14.47 -17.99
CA TRP A 38 9.03 -14.57 -19.25
C TRP A 38 9.24 -13.17 -19.83
N ILE A 39 10.47 -12.89 -20.25
CA ILE A 39 10.87 -11.62 -20.86
C ILE A 39 11.54 -11.96 -22.19
N LYS A 40 11.16 -11.27 -23.27
CA LYS A 40 11.77 -11.50 -24.59
C LYS A 40 13.29 -11.36 -24.51
N GLY A 41 14.01 -12.38 -24.97
CA GLY A 41 15.48 -12.40 -25.00
C GLY A 41 16.15 -12.76 -23.67
N LYS A 42 15.40 -13.14 -22.63
CA LYS A 42 15.94 -13.61 -21.35
C LYS A 42 15.42 -15.00 -20.99
N ARG A 43 16.17 -15.71 -20.15
CA ARG A 43 15.72 -16.99 -19.58
C ARG A 43 14.49 -16.74 -18.69
N PRO A 44 13.44 -17.58 -18.76
CA PRO A 44 12.29 -17.45 -17.87
C PRO A 44 12.71 -17.64 -16.41
N THR A 45 12.11 -16.89 -15.50
CA THR A 45 12.45 -16.89 -14.07
C THR A 45 11.20 -16.94 -13.20
N PHE A 46 11.34 -17.47 -11.99
CA PHE A 46 10.30 -17.41 -10.98
C PHE A 46 10.59 -16.30 -9.97
N ILE A 47 9.59 -15.47 -9.67
CA ILE A 47 9.67 -14.42 -8.64
C ILE A 47 8.73 -14.80 -7.50
N SER A 48 9.21 -14.73 -6.27
CA SER A 48 8.38 -15.07 -5.11
C SER A 48 7.22 -14.08 -4.91
N LYS A 49 6.04 -14.56 -4.50
CA LYS A 49 4.92 -13.68 -4.14
C LYS A 49 5.26 -12.72 -3.00
N LYS A 50 6.21 -13.10 -2.12
CA LYS A 50 6.75 -12.23 -1.07
C LYS A 50 7.40 -10.98 -1.67
N ALA A 51 8.19 -11.12 -2.73
CA ALA A 51 8.83 -9.98 -3.40
C ALA A 51 7.80 -9.00 -3.97
N PHE A 52 6.70 -9.50 -4.57
CA PHE A 52 5.61 -8.64 -5.05
C PHE A 52 4.92 -7.88 -3.93
N LYS A 53 4.63 -8.55 -2.81
CA LYS A 53 4.01 -7.91 -1.63
C LYS A 53 4.92 -6.81 -1.06
N GLN A 54 6.21 -7.09 -0.94
CA GLN A 54 7.19 -6.11 -0.47
C GLN A 54 7.26 -4.89 -1.40
N HIS A 55 7.43 -5.12 -2.70
CA HIS A 55 7.43 -4.06 -3.71
C HIS A 55 6.13 -3.24 -3.72
N PHE A 56 4.97 -3.88 -3.51
CA PHE A 56 3.70 -3.19 -3.39
C PHE A 56 3.67 -2.23 -2.19
N VAL A 57 4.11 -2.70 -1.02
CA VAL A 57 4.23 -1.88 0.21
C VAL A 57 5.20 -0.73 -0.02
N ASP A 58 6.39 -1.01 -0.54
CA ASP A 58 7.45 -0.01 -0.75
C ASP A 58 6.99 1.09 -1.70
N ARG A 59 6.29 0.71 -2.78
CA ARG A 59 5.70 1.67 -3.70
C ARG A 59 4.68 2.57 -3.02
N ARG A 60 3.83 2.03 -2.14
CA ARG A 60 2.81 2.83 -1.44
C ARG A 60 3.42 3.76 -0.42
N LYS A 61 4.46 3.32 0.28
CA LYS A 61 5.28 4.18 1.15
C LYS A 61 5.96 5.30 0.35
N ALA A 62 6.56 4.98 -0.80
CA ALA A 62 7.17 6.00 -1.66
C ALA A 62 6.14 7.03 -2.15
N GLN A 63 4.95 6.57 -2.57
CA GLN A 63 3.84 7.44 -2.97
C GLN A 63 3.25 8.27 -1.83
N ALA A 64 3.47 7.87 -0.57
CA ALA A 64 3.00 8.59 0.60
C ALA A 64 3.86 9.81 0.94
N ARG A 65 5.17 9.81 0.57
CA ARG A 65 6.13 10.87 0.94
C ARG A 65 5.76 12.26 0.43
N GLY A 66 5.02 12.35 -0.68
CA GLY A 66 4.59 13.62 -1.28
C GLY A 66 3.18 14.04 -0.88
N LEU A 67 2.60 13.44 0.17
CA LEU A 67 1.25 13.77 0.64
C LEU A 67 1.34 14.69 1.86
N VAL A 68 0.47 15.69 1.91
CA VAL A 68 0.35 16.59 3.05
C VAL A 68 -0.71 16.02 3.98
N VAL A 69 -0.37 15.84 5.26
CA VAL A 69 -1.27 15.31 6.27
C VAL A 69 -1.62 16.41 7.27
N THR A 70 -2.91 16.59 7.52
CA THR A 70 -3.44 17.57 8.48
C THR A 70 -4.33 16.83 9.46
N ARG A 71 -4.07 16.99 10.76
CA ARG A 71 -4.93 16.43 11.81
C ARG A 71 -6.19 17.29 11.93
N ASN A 72 -7.35 16.65 12.05
CA ASN A 72 -8.59 17.38 12.31
C ASN A 72 -8.59 17.95 13.73
N ALA A 73 -8.87 19.25 13.87
CA ALA A 73 -8.84 19.94 15.17
C ALA A 73 -9.89 19.41 16.16
N TYR A 74 -11.02 18.92 15.68
CA TYR A 74 -12.16 18.50 16.51
C TYR A 74 -12.27 16.97 16.65
N GLN A 75 -11.48 16.21 15.87
CA GLN A 75 -11.51 14.75 15.85
C GLN A 75 -10.09 14.21 15.92
N SER A 76 -9.63 13.90 17.13
CA SER A 76 -8.25 13.52 17.43
C SER A 76 -7.74 12.29 16.66
N CYS A 77 -8.65 11.41 16.23
CA CYS A 77 -8.38 10.20 15.46
C CYS A 77 -8.61 10.36 13.95
N SER A 78 -8.88 11.57 13.45
CA SER A 78 -9.20 11.85 12.04
C SER A 78 -8.16 12.75 11.40
N TYR A 79 -7.73 12.39 10.19
CA TYR A 79 -6.69 13.08 9.43
C TYR A 79 -7.17 13.30 8.00
N SER A 80 -6.91 14.50 7.48
CA SER A 80 -7.06 14.82 6.06
C SER A 80 -5.71 14.66 5.37
N VAL A 81 -5.68 13.87 4.30
CA VAL A 81 -4.48 13.62 3.49
C VAL A 81 -4.70 14.21 2.11
N LYS A 82 -3.95 15.27 1.79
CA LYS A 82 -4.01 15.99 0.51
C LYS A 82 -2.92 15.52 -0.43
N ASN A 83 -3.31 15.22 -1.67
CA ASN A 83 -2.41 15.04 -2.79
C ASN A 83 -2.40 16.31 -3.64
N GLU A 84 -1.39 17.15 -3.49
CA GLU A 84 -1.36 18.46 -4.15
C GLU A 84 -1.27 18.35 -5.67
N ALA A 85 -0.50 17.39 -6.18
CA ALA A 85 -0.36 17.14 -7.62
C ALA A 85 -1.68 16.76 -8.30
N LYS A 86 -2.60 16.12 -7.57
CA LYS A 86 -3.92 15.68 -8.09
C LYS A 86 -5.09 16.50 -7.58
N ARG A 87 -4.84 17.51 -6.73
CA ARG A 87 -5.87 18.32 -6.07
C ARG A 87 -6.97 17.47 -5.42
N SER A 88 -6.59 16.34 -4.81
CA SER A 88 -7.53 15.46 -4.11
C SER A 88 -7.23 15.38 -2.62
N VAL A 89 -8.27 15.20 -1.82
CA VAL A 89 -8.21 15.08 -0.37
C VAL A 89 -8.94 13.81 0.02
N TYR A 90 -8.37 13.06 0.96
CA TYR A 90 -8.98 11.87 1.53
C TYR A 90 -8.92 11.90 3.04
N THR A 91 -9.97 11.40 3.67
CA THR A 91 -10.04 11.21 5.12
C THR A 91 -9.42 9.86 5.50
N VAL A 92 -8.61 9.88 6.55
CA VAL A 92 -8.03 8.71 7.19
C VAL A 92 -8.40 8.72 8.67
N VAL A 93 -8.97 7.62 9.14
CA VAL A 93 -9.42 7.46 10.52
C VAL A 93 -8.60 6.36 11.21
N LEU A 94 -8.08 6.68 12.39
CA LEU A 94 -7.36 5.75 13.24
C LEU A 94 -8.36 4.93 14.07
N GLY A 95 -8.19 3.61 14.07
CA GLY A 95 -8.87 2.68 14.97
C GLY A 95 -7.86 1.80 15.72
N ALA A 96 -8.31 1.08 16.74
CA ALA A 96 -7.42 0.27 17.59
C ALA A 96 -6.64 -0.81 16.81
N ALA A 97 -7.25 -1.41 15.79
CA ALA A 97 -6.66 -2.50 15.01
C ALA A 97 -6.48 -2.18 13.52
N ALA A 98 -6.79 -0.95 13.10
CA ALA A 98 -6.82 -0.59 11.68
C ALA A 98 -6.61 0.91 11.46
N ILE A 99 -6.22 1.27 10.24
CA ILE A 99 -6.21 2.63 9.74
C ILE A 99 -7.08 2.67 8.49
N ALA A 100 -8.26 3.25 8.62
CA ALA A 100 -9.27 3.26 7.58
C ALA A 100 -9.11 4.47 6.66
N CYS A 101 -9.34 4.29 5.36
CA CYS A 101 -9.33 5.38 4.39
C CYS A 101 -10.48 5.21 3.41
N GLU A 102 -11.07 6.31 2.94
CA GLU A 102 -12.20 6.26 1.99
C GLU A 102 -11.78 6.01 0.53
N CYS A 103 -10.47 5.95 0.23
CA CYS A 103 -10.01 5.81 -1.14
C CYS A 103 -10.29 4.42 -1.72
N GLU A 104 -10.47 4.35 -3.05
CA GLU A 104 -10.72 3.10 -3.77
C GLU A 104 -9.60 2.06 -3.56
N ASP A 105 -8.35 2.51 -3.49
CA ASP A 105 -7.20 1.64 -3.24
C ASP A 105 -7.24 0.96 -1.86
N TYR A 106 -7.77 1.64 -0.83
CA TYR A 106 -8.00 1.01 0.47
C TYR A 106 -9.11 -0.02 0.39
N ARG A 107 -10.25 0.35 -0.22
CA ARG A 107 -11.40 -0.55 -0.41
C ARG A 107 -11.01 -1.84 -1.13
N ASN A 108 -10.29 -1.72 -2.24
CA ASN A 108 -9.78 -2.87 -2.99
C ASN A 108 -8.85 -3.74 -2.13
N GLN A 109 -7.94 -3.14 -1.36
CA GLN A 109 -7.06 -3.94 -0.48
C GLN A 109 -7.83 -4.66 0.61
N THR A 110 -8.82 -4.00 1.24
CA THR A 110 -9.65 -4.65 2.27
C THR A 110 -10.50 -5.77 1.69
N GLU A 111 -11.05 -5.58 0.50
CA GLU A 111 -11.85 -6.61 -0.19
C GLU A 111 -11.00 -7.84 -0.54
N PHE A 112 -9.80 -7.64 -1.09
CA PHE A 112 -8.96 -8.76 -1.56
C PHE A 112 -8.09 -9.40 -0.48
N PHE A 113 -7.72 -8.67 0.58
CA PHE A 113 -6.75 -9.13 1.58
C PHE A 113 -7.31 -9.12 3.02
N GLY A 114 -8.56 -8.71 3.23
CA GLY A 114 -9.19 -8.55 4.55
C GLY A 114 -8.67 -7.36 5.37
N ARG A 115 -7.59 -6.72 4.92
CA ARG A 115 -6.97 -5.54 5.53
C ARG A 115 -6.12 -4.80 4.50
N GLY A 116 -5.99 -3.49 4.63
CA GLY A 116 -5.25 -2.67 3.68
C GLY A 116 -4.59 -1.47 4.32
N VAL A 117 -3.52 -0.99 3.69
CA VAL A 117 -2.93 0.32 3.99
C VAL A 117 -2.63 0.96 2.64
N CYS A 118 -3.50 1.88 2.24
CA CYS A 118 -3.24 2.68 1.05
C CYS A 118 -2.12 3.70 1.31
N LYS A 119 -1.68 4.39 0.26
CA LYS A 119 -0.67 5.46 0.38
C LYS A 119 -1.08 6.55 1.40
N HIS A 120 -2.37 6.86 1.55
CA HIS A 120 -2.83 7.87 2.51
C HIS A 120 -2.65 7.38 3.95
N GLY A 121 -2.99 6.12 4.22
CA GLY A 121 -2.73 5.48 5.52
C GLY A 121 -1.23 5.45 5.85
N TYR A 122 -0.36 5.17 4.87
CA TYR A 122 1.08 5.25 5.08
C TYR A 122 1.58 6.66 5.37
N ALA A 123 0.96 7.71 4.82
CA ALA A 123 1.32 9.09 5.13
C ALA A 123 0.99 9.43 6.59
N VAL A 124 -0.19 9.03 7.07
CA VAL A 124 -0.58 9.21 8.48
C VAL A 124 0.33 8.40 9.40
N LEU A 125 0.61 7.13 9.08
CA LEU A 125 1.55 6.31 9.85
C LEU A 125 2.92 6.99 10.00
N ALA A 126 3.45 7.53 8.90
CA ALA A 126 4.74 8.22 8.93
C ALA A 126 4.71 9.47 9.81
N GLN A 127 3.62 10.27 9.77
CA GLN A 127 3.45 11.42 10.66
C GLN A 127 3.38 11.03 12.14
N LEU A 128 2.78 9.87 12.43
CA LEU A 128 2.71 9.30 13.79
C LEU A 128 4.02 8.64 14.25
N GLY A 129 5.05 8.57 13.40
CA GLY A 129 6.33 7.92 13.71
C GLY A 129 6.35 6.39 13.51
N TYR A 130 5.33 5.82 12.86
CA TYR A 130 5.24 4.38 12.61
C TYR A 130 5.68 3.99 11.20
N SER A 131 6.45 2.90 11.10
CA SER A 131 6.94 2.39 9.81
C SER A 131 5.97 1.41 9.15
N SER A 132 5.04 0.84 9.92
CA SER A 132 4.08 -0.16 9.45
C SER A 132 2.80 -0.16 10.28
N LEU A 133 1.73 -0.74 9.73
CA LEU A 133 0.49 -0.96 10.48
C LEU A 133 0.71 -1.89 11.68
N LYS A 134 1.62 -2.88 11.56
CA LYS A 134 1.96 -3.76 12.67
C LYS A 134 2.57 -2.97 13.83
N ASP A 135 3.50 -2.06 13.53
CA ASP A 135 4.11 -1.21 14.55
C ASP A 135 3.07 -0.33 15.22
N TYR A 136 2.17 0.25 14.44
CA TYR A 136 1.04 1.02 14.97
C TYR A 136 0.17 0.18 15.90
N ILE A 137 -0.31 -0.99 15.48
CA ILE A 137 -1.20 -1.84 16.30
C ILE A 137 -0.52 -2.27 17.60
N ASN A 138 0.77 -2.62 17.53
CA ASN A 138 1.52 -3.08 18.70
C ASN A 138 1.75 -1.97 19.73
N ASN A 139 1.82 -0.70 19.31
CA ASN A 139 2.13 0.42 20.19
C ASN A 139 0.90 1.30 20.51
N ALA A 140 -0.16 1.27 19.69
CA ALA A 140 -1.41 2.00 19.92
C ALA A 140 -2.16 1.46 21.15
N CYS A 141 -1.93 0.20 21.53
CA CYS A 141 -2.39 -0.38 22.79
C CYS A 141 -1.91 0.42 24.03
N ILE A 142 -0.85 1.22 23.91
CA ILE A 142 -0.26 1.98 25.03
C ILE A 142 -0.89 3.39 25.16
N LEU A 143 -1.41 3.98 24.07
CA LEU A 143 -1.90 5.37 24.09
C LEU A 143 -3.35 5.50 24.59
N ALA A 144 -4.14 4.43 24.55
CA ALA A 144 -5.50 4.43 25.14
C ALA A 144 -5.48 4.29 26.68
N SER A 145 -4.37 3.85 27.26
CA SER A 145 -4.21 3.67 28.72
C SER A 145 -3.78 4.94 29.47
N ASN A 146 -3.33 5.97 28.74
CA ASN A 146 -2.82 7.23 29.31
C ASN A 146 -3.81 8.40 29.16
N LEU A 147 -5.09 8.10 28.90
CA LEU A 147 -6.19 9.05 28.78
C LEU A 147 -7.28 8.79 29.85
N ILE A 148 -6.92 8.13 30.96
CA ILE A 148 -7.73 8.05 32.18
C ILE A 148 -7.45 9.29 33.03
#